data_AF-A0A935PZE2-F1
#
_entry.id   AF-A0A935PZE2-F1
#
_cell.length_a   1.000
_cell.length_b   1.000
_cell.length_c   1.000
_cell.angle_alpha   90.00
_cell.angle_beta   90.00
_cell.angle_gamma   90.00
#
_symmetry.space_group_name_H-M   'P 1'
#
loop_
_entity.id
_entity.type
_entity.pdbx_description
1 polymer ?
#
loop_
_entity_poly.entity_id
_entity_poly.type
_entity_poly.pdbx_seq_one_letter_code
_entity_poly.pdbx_strand_id
1 'polypeptide(L)'
;MINQGPVEPLPALNSFYARAKAREITLAALLALLTGLPTTGAPVVLVTHQVTIDAFTNEGTASGGGSLFALNGSGEPRLLGSIKPD
;
A
#
# COMPACT_ATOMS: atom_id res chain seq x y z
N MET A 1 15.59 -5.89 7.69
CA MET A 1 14.59 -6.65 6.92
C MET A 1 13.59 -7.21 7.92
N ILE A 2 12.30 -6.98 7.72
CA ILE A 2 11.26 -7.46 8.65
C ILE A 2 10.99 -8.93 8.29
N ASN A 3 11.25 -9.86 9.22
CA ASN A 3 11.18 -11.31 8.98
C ASN A 3 9.74 -11.82 9.18
N GLN A 4 8.80 -11.33 8.37
CA GLN A 4 7.35 -11.55 8.53
C GLN A 4 6.78 -12.65 7.62
N GLY A 5 7.65 -13.45 6.99
CA GLY A 5 7.27 -14.50 6.04
C GLY A 5 7.93 -14.33 4.67
N PRO A 6 7.60 -15.20 3.70
CA PRO A 6 8.10 -15.11 2.33
C PRO A 6 7.61 -13.82 1.68
N VAL A 7 8.53 -13.06 1.09
CA VAL A 7 8.22 -11.83 0.36
C VAL A 7 7.84 -12.19 -1.07
N GLU A 8 6.62 -11.85 -1.47
CA GLU A 8 6.21 -11.89 -2.87
C GLU A 8 6.48 -10.53 -3.53
N PRO A 9 7.36 -10.46 -4.55
CA PRO A 9 7.68 -9.21 -5.20
C PRO A 9 6.50 -8.72 -6.04
N LEU A 10 6.08 -7.48 -5.82
CA LEU A 10 5.02 -6.85 -6.59
C LEU A 10 5.49 -5.51 -7.18
N PRO A 11 5.70 -5.41 -8.50
CA PRO A 11 6.16 -4.18 -9.15
C PRO A 11 5.26 -2.96 -8.91
N ALA A 12 3.96 -3.17 -8.64
CA ALA A 12 3.00 -2.12 -8.31
C ALA A 12 3.29 -1.39 -6.98
N LEU A 13 4.18 -1.93 -6.14
CA LEU A 13 4.61 -1.29 -4.90
C LEU A 13 5.94 -0.53 -5.04
N ASN A 14 6.56 -0.55 -6.23
CA ASN A 14 7.80 0.16 -6.47
C ASN A 14 7.57 1.67 -6.56
N SER A 15 8.50 2.44 -6.00
CA SER A 15 8.49 3.90 -6.07
C SER A 15 8.36 4.39 -7.50
N PHE A 16 7.58 5.46 -7.70
CA PHE A 16 7.57 6.27 -8.92
C PHE A 16 8.27 7.63 -8.72
N TYR A 17 9.05 7.81 -7.64
CA TYR A 17 9.76 9.07 -7.38
C TYR A 17 10.56 9.54 -8.61
N ALA A 18 10.49 10.84 -8.91
CA ALA A 18 11.01 11.48 -10.12
C ALA A 18 10.45 10.97 -11.46
N ARG A 19 9.44 10.08 -11.46
CA ARG A 19 8.76 9.55 -12.65
C ARG A 19 7.26 9.86 -12.59
N ALA A 20 6.91 11.13 -12.81
CA ALA A 20 5.51 11.60 -12.76
C ALA A 20 4.57 10.76 -13.63
N LYS A 21 4.99 10.39 -14.85
CA LYS A 21 4.20 9.53 -15.76
C LYS A 21 3.94 8.12 -15.22
N ALA A 22 4.78 7.62 -14.31
CA ALA A 22 4.60 6.29 -13.72
C ALA A 22 3.61 6.31 -12.54
N ARG A 23 3.28 7.47 -11.97
CA ARG A 23 2.37 7.59 -10.83
C ARG A 23 1.01 6.95 -11.10
N GLU A 24 0.37 7.33 -12.20
CA GLU A 24 -0.98 6.85 -12.55
C GLU A 24 -1.00 5.34 -12.76
N ILE A 25 0.03 4.81 -13.43
CA ILE A 25 0.17 3.36 -13.68
C ILE A 25 0.38 2.60 -12.37
N THR A 26 1.26 3.10 -11.50
CA THR A 26 1.51 2.49 -10.18
C THR A 26 0.24 2.48 -9.33
N LEU A 27 -0.49 3.61 -9.27
CA LEU A 27 -1.72 3.71 -8.50
C LEU A 27 -2.82 2.80 -9.06
N ALA A 28 -3.04 2.77 -10.37
CA ALA A 28 -4.01 1.87 -10.99
C ALA A 28 -3.70 0.39 -10.69
N ALA A 29 -2.42 0.00 -10.75
CA ALA A 29 -2.00 -1.36 -10.41
C ALA A 29 -2.17 -1.68 -8.91
N LEU A 30 -1.95 -0.72 -8.02
CA LEU A 30 -2.23 -0.86 -6.59
C LEU A 30 -3.73 -1.05 -6.32
N LEU A 31 -4.60 -0.25 -6.93
CA LEU A 31 -6.06 -0.38 -6.77
C LEU A 31 -6.57 -1.73 -7.30
N ALA A 32 -6.02 -2.19 -8.42
CA ALA A 32 -6.32 -3.52 -8.97
C ALA A 32 -5.88 -4.66 -8.03
N LEU A 33 -4.70 -4.54 -7.42
CA LEU A 33 -4.25 -5.47 -6.39
C LEU A 33 -5.24 -5.51 -5.22
N LEU A 34 -5.58 -4.35 -4.65
CA LEU A 34 -6.48 -4.26 -3.50
C LEU A 34 -7.85 -4.88 -3.77
N THR A 35 -8.37 -4.73 -5.00
CA THR A 35 -9.63 -5.35 -5.44
C THR A 35 -9.56 -6.88 -5.45
N GLY A 36 -8.38 -7.45 -5.73
CA GLY A 36 -8.16 -8.89 -5.80
C GLY A 36 -7.77 -9.55 -4.46
N LEU A 37 -7.49 -8.77 -3.41
CA LEU A 37 -7.10 -9.31 -2.12
C LEU A 37 -8.31 -9.91 -1.37
N PRO A 38 -8.12 -10.99 -0.58
CA PRO A 38 -9.16 -11.53 0.26
C PRO A 38 -9.68 -10.49 1.26
N THR A 39 -11.00 -10.36 1.38
CA THR A 39 -11.64 -9.45 2.37
C THR A 39 -11.77 -10.06 3.76
N THR A 40 -11.44 -11.34 3.90
CA THR A 40 -11.47 -12.10 5.15
C THR A 40 -10.19 -12.92 5.30
N GLY A 41 -9.86 -13.28 6.55
CA GLY A 41 -8.67 -14.05 6.86
C GLY A 41 -7.54 -13.20 7.45
N ALA A 42 -6.30 -13.67 7.27
CA ALA A 42 -5.12 -13.00 7.80
C ALA A 42 -4.85 -11.66 7.07
N PRO A 43 -4.35 -10.63 7.78
CA PRO A 43 -4.01 -9.36 7.16
C PRO A 43 -2.86 -9.51 6.16
N VAL A 44 -2.93 -8.75 5.07
CA VAL A 44 -1.86 -8.63 4.08
C VAL A 44 -1.03 -7.39 4.39
N VAL A 45 0.29 -7.56 4.47
CA VAL A 45 1.23 -6.45 4.70
C VAL A 45 1.86 -6.05 3.37
N LEU A 46 1.55 -4.84 2.91
CA LEU A 46 2.15 -4.25 1.72
C LEU A 46 3.29 -3.31 2.14
N VAL A 47 4.49 -3.57 1.65
CA VAL A 47 5.66 -2.73 1.90
C VAL A 47 5.95 -1.91 0.65
N THR A 48 5.93 -0.60 0.79
CA THR A 48 6.16 0.34 -0.33
C THR A 48 6.92 1.58 0.16
N HIS A 49 7.03 2.59 -0.69
CA HIS A 49 7.73 3.84 -0.42
C HIS A 49 6.75 4.92 0.04
N GLN A 50 7.25 5.87 0.84
CA GLN A 50 6.47 7.02 1.33
C GLN A 50 5.65 7.69 0.22
N VAL A 51 6.26 7.98 -0.94
CA VAL A 51 5.57 8.65 -2.06
C VAL A 51 4.38 7.88 -2.62
N THR A 52 4.40 6.55 -2.50
CA THR A 52 3.28 5.70 -2.93
C THR A 52 2.18 5.68 -1.89
N ILE A 53 2.55 5.64 -0.60
CA ILE A 53 1.59 5.77 0.51
C ILE A 53 0.89 7.13 0.41
N ASP A 54 1.65 8.23 0.36
CA ASP A 54 1.11 9.59 0.31
C ASP A 54 0.17 9.79 -0.89
N ALA A 55 0.49 9.22 -2.05
CA ALA A 55 -0.34 9.33 -3.24
C ALA A 55 -1.62 8.47 -3.19
N PHE A 56 -1.61 7.38 -2.42
CA PHE A 56 -2.76 6.50 -2.25
C PHE A 56 -3.69 6.97 -1.13
N THR A 57 -3.12 7.41 -0.01
CA THR A 57 -3.88 7.83 1.19
C THR A 57 -4.25 9.30 1.16
N ASN A 58 -3.57 10.10 0.33
CA ASN A 58 -3.58 11.56 0.38
C ASN A 58 -3.11 12.13 1.74
N GLU A 59 -2.34 11.35 2.50
CA GLU A 59 -1.81 11.68 3.83
C GLU A 59 -0.33 11.32 3.93
N GLY A 60 0.46 12.18 4.59
CA GLY A 60 1.89 11.91 4.82
C GLY A 60 2.12 10.78 5.82
N THR A 61 3.07 9.88 5.54
CA THR A 61 3.48 8.82 6.47
C THR A 61 4.92 8.97 6.94
N ALA A 62 5.16 8.84 8.25
CA ALA A 62 6.51 8.85 8.81
C ALA A 62 7.29 7.59 8.40
N SER A 63 8.62 7.69 8.31
CA SER A 63 9.48 6.53 8.03
C SER A 63 9.25 5.42 9.07
N GLY A 64 9.02 4.19 8.63
CA GLY A 64 8.69 3.06 9.50
C GLY A 64 7.23 3.03 10.00
N GLY A 65 6.43 4.06 9.70
CA GLY A 65 4.99 4.06 9.93
C GLY A 65 4.19 3.40 8.80
N GLY A 66 2.88 3.41 8.93
CA GLY A 66 1.97 2.86 7.91
C GLY A 66 0.51 3.26 8.10
N SER A 67 -0.36 2.75 7.23
CA SER A 67 -1.81 2.97 7.28
C SER A 67 -2.53 1.62 7.25
N LEU A 68 -3.59 1.48 8.05
CA LEU A 68 -4.40 0.27 8.14
C LEU A 68 -5.72 0.48 7.42
N PHE A 69 -6.08 -0.47 6.57
CA PHE A 69 -7.30 -0.44 5.77
C PHE A 69 -8.15 -1.69 5.98
N ALA A 70 -9.47 -1.52 6.01
CA ALA A 70 -10.43 -2.59 5.83
C ALA A 70 -10.74 -2.75 4.34
N LEU A 71 -10.41 -3.91 3.79
CA LEU A 71 -10.80 -4.28 2.43
C LEU A 71 -12.30 -4.54 2.36
N ASN A 72 -12.91 -4.13 1.25
CA ASN A 72 -14.34 -4.28 0.97
C ASN A 72 -14.62 -4.95 -0.38
N GLY A 73 -13.58 -5.48 -1.04
CA GLY A 73 -13.68 -6.11 -2.35
C GLY A 73 -13.70 -5.12 -3.52
N SER A 74 -13.41 -3.84 -3.27
CA SER A 74 -13.23 -2.81 -4.29
C SER A 74 -11.80 -2.25 -4.26
N GLY A 75 -11.49 -1.38 -5.22
CA GLY A 75 -10.23 -0.62 -5.22
C GLY A 75 -10.19 0.51 -4.18
N GLU A 76 -11.27 0.74 -3.44
CA GLU A 76 -11.40 1.85 -2.48
C GLU A 76 -11.59 1.29 -1.06
N PRO A 77 -10.53 0.79 -0.41
CA PRO A 77 -10.65 0.23 0.92
C PRO A 77 -10.84 1.33 1.96
N ARG A 78 -11.50 1.01 3.07
CA ARG A 78 -11.81 1.97 4.13
C ARG A 78 -10.60 2.15 5.05
N LEU A 79 -10.12 3.39 5.22
CA LEU A 79 -9.10 3.72 6.21
C LEU A 79 -9.62 3.46 7.63
N LEU A 80 -8.85 2.72 8.42
CA LEU A 80 -9.13 2.44 9.84
C LEU A 80 -8.23 3.25 10.77
N GLY A 81 -7.04 3.63 10.33
CA GLY A 81 -6.10 4.43 11.11
C GLY A 81 -4.66 4.35 10.60
N SER A 82 -3.73 4.93 11.36
CA SER A 82 -2.30 4.92 11.08
C SER A 82 -1.50 4.17 12.14
N ILE A 83 -0.37 3.60 11.72
CA ILE A 83 0.63 2.94 12.56
C ILE A 83 1.80 3.92 12.70
N LYS A 84 2.18 4.24 13.94
CA LYS A 84 3.32 5.11 14.22
C LYS A 84 4.60 4.27 14.33
N PRO A 85 5.75 4.80 13.87
CA PRO A 85 7.03 4.20 14.19
C PRO A 85 7.34 4.34 15.69
N ASP A 86 8.14 3.41 16.22
CA ASP A 86 8.64 3.40 17.60
C ASP A 86 9.68 4.51 17.88
#